data_AF-A0A163E806-F1
#
_entry.id   AF-A0A163E806-F1
#
_cell.length_a   1.000
_cell.length_b   1.000
_cell.length_c   1.000
_cell.angle_alpha   90.00
_cell.angle_beta   90.00
_cell.angle_gamma   90.00
#
_symmetry.space_group_name_H-M   'P 1'
#
loop_
_entity.id
_entity.type
_entity.pdbx_description
1 polymer ?
#
loop_
_entity_poly.entity_id
_entity_poly.type
_entity_poly.pdbx_seq_one_letter_code
_entity_poly.pdbx_strand_id
1 'polypeptide(L)' 'MDLHQGDCVQLLSGNKEQFQVIGIDDDHNRCWVRRWPLLPNGSPVFEVSMQQITCSSNRTERHSLASL' A
#
# COMPACT_ATOMS: atom_id res chain seq x y z
N MET A 1 5.38 3.45 11.58
CA MET A 1 5.42 2.73 10.29
C MET A 1 6.15 3.65 9.33
N ASP A 2 7.06 3.12 8.54
CA ASP A 2 7.72 3.90 7.49
C ASP A 2 6.99 3.59 6.18
N LEU A 3 5.96 4.38 5.90
CA LEU A 3 5.06 4.18 4.75
C LEU A 3 5.61 4.92 3.54
N HIS A 4 5.66 4.27 2.39
CA HIS A 4 6.13 4.88 1.15
C HIS A 4 5.11 4.74 0.03
N GLN A 5 5.15 5.69 -0.91
CA GLN A 5 4.42 5.55 -2.16
C GLN A 5 4.89 4.28 -2.88
N GLY A 6 3.91 3.48 -3.34
CA GLY A 6 4.15 2.19 -3.98
C GLY A 6 4.04 0.99 -3.03
N ASP A 7 4.04 1.21 -1.71
CA ASP A 7 3.88 0.13 -0.73
C ASP A 7 2.54 -0.60 -0.92
N CYS A 8 2.58 -1.91 -0.67
CA CYS A 8 1.40 -2.75 -0.66
C CYS A 8 0.92 -2.95 0.78
N VAL A 9 -0.28 -2.48 1.07
CA VAL A 9 -0.89 -2.47 2.42
C VAL A 9 -2.25 -3.15 2.40
N GLN A 10 -2.77 -3.44 3.58
CA GLN A 10 -4.15 -3.88 3.77
C GLN A 10 -4.88 -2.90 4.67
N LEU A 11 -6.19 -2.78 4.49
CA LEU A 11 -7.04 -2.03 5.42
C LEU A 11 -7.42 -2.93 6.61
N LEU A 12 -7.38 -2.38 7.82
CA LEU A 12 -7.73 -3.12 9.05
C LEU A 12 -9.17 -3.65 9.03
N SER A 13 -10.09 -2.91 8.42
CA SER A 13 -11.51 -3.26 8.35
C SER A 13 -11.90 -4.11 7.13
N GLY A 14 -10.93 -4.51 6.29
CA GLY A 14 -11.18 -5.14 5.00
C GLY A 14 -10.99 -6.67 4.96
N ASN A 15 -11.55 -7.30 3.91
CA ASN A 15 -11.46 -8.74 3.64
C ASN A 15 -10.08 -9.17 3.08
N LYS A 16 -8.99 -8.85 3.78
CA LYS A 16 -7.60 -9.12 3.35
C LYS A 16 -7.24 -8.57 1.97
N GLU A 17 -8.04 -7.65 1.43
CA GLU A 17 -7.77 -7.00 0.16
C GLU A 17 -6.48 -6.18 0.25
N GLN A 18 -5.71 -6.20 -0.84
CA GLN A 18 -4.48 -5.45 -0.95
C GLN A 18 -4.72 -4.12 -1.65
N PHE A 19 -3.98 -3.13 -1.21
CA PHE A 19 -4.02 -1.78 -1.73
C PHE A 19 -2.60 -1.28 -1.95
N GLN A 20 -2.41 -0.50 -2.99
CA GLN A 20 -1.16 0.20 -3.26
C GLN A 20 -1.27 1.64 -2.78
N VAL A 21 -0.27 2.13 -2.06
CA VAL A 21 -0.14 3.54 -1.68
C VAL A 21 0.23 4.38 -2.91
N ILE A 22 -0.53 5.44 -3.15
CA ILE A 22 -0.38 6.35 -4.30
C ILE A 22 0.12 7.73 -3.87
N GLY A 23 -0.17 8.14 -2.63
CA GLY A 23 0.32 9.39 -2.07
C GLY A 23 0.26 9.36 -0.55
N ILE A 24 1.07 10.20 0.07
CA ILE A 24 1.25 10.28 1.52
C ILE A 24 1.20 11.75 1.93
N ASP A 25 0.46 12.02 2.99
CA ASP A 25 0.38 13.31 3.67
C ASP A 25 0.63 13.04 5.16
N ASP A 26 1.91 13.01 5.53
CA ASP A 26 2.37 12.71 6.87
C ASP A 26 1.90 13.76 7.88
N ASP A 27 1.86 15.03 7.48
CA ASP A 27 1.43 16.16 8.31
C ASP A 27 -0.02 15.97 8.82
N HIS A 28 -0.87 15.33 8.01
CA HIS A 28 -2.27 15.08 8.36
C HIS A 28 -2.56 13.61 8.68
N ASN A 29 -1.55 12.74 8.74
CA ASN A 29 -1.69 11.30 9.02
C ASN A 29 -2.69 10.61 8.06
N ARG A 30 -2.64 10.98 6.77
CA ARG A 30 -3.50 10.44 5.71
C ARG A 30 -2.67 9.93 4.55
N CYS A 31 -3.19 8.92 3.87
CA CYS A 31 -2.62 8.44 2.62
C CYS A 31 -3.72 8.22 1.60
N TRP A 32 -3.34 8.14 0.33
CA TRP A 32 -4.24 7.78 -0.75
C TRP A 32 -3.83 6.42 -1.28
N VAL A 33 -4.80 5.52 -1.40
CA VAL A 33 -4.57 4.16 -1.87
C VAL A 33 -5.50 3.82 -3.01
N ARG A 34 -5.13 2.79 -3.79
CA ARG A 34 -6.02 2.13 -4.75
C ARG A 34 -5.94 0.63 -4.59
N ARG A 35 -6.98 -0.09 -5.02
CA ARG A 35 -6.97 -1.55 -5.02
C ARG A 35 -5.77 -2.10 -5.80
N TRP A 36 -5.20 -3.19 -5.28
CA TRP A 36 -4.19 -3.99 -5.94
C TRP A 36 -4.58 -5.48 -5.89
N PRO A 37 -4.48 -6.24 -7.00
CA PRO A 37 -4.08 -5.83 -8.34
C PRO A 37 -5.09 -4.87 -9.00
N LEU A 38 -4.64 -4.18 -10.04
CA LEU A 38 -5.50 -3.29 -10.82
C LEU A 38 -6.59 -4.08 -11.55
N LEU A 39 -7.80 -3.53 -11.55
CA LEU A 39 -8.87 -4.01 -12.43
C LEU A 39 -8.58 -3.58 -13.88
N PRO A 40 -9.21 -4.21 -14.90
CA PRO A 40 -9.01 -3.87 -16.30
C PRO A 40 -9.21 -2.38 -16.63
N ASN A 41 -10.12 -1.71 -15.91
CA ASN A 41 -10.42 -0.29 -16.08
C ASN A 41 -9.68 0.61 -15.07
N GLY A 42 -8.60 0.09 -14.47
CA GLY A 42 -7.93 0.72 -13.34
C GLY A 42 -8.71 0.56 -12.04
N SER A 43 -8.21 1.17 -10.98
CA SER A 43 -8.85 1.15 -9.67
C SER A 43 -8.88 2.55 -9.09
N PRO A 44 -10.01 2.98 -8.51
CA PRO A 44 -10.16 4.32 -7.98
C PRO A 44 -9.18 4.54 -6.83
N VAL A 45 -8.69 5.77 -6.74
CA VAL A 45 -7.88 6.25 -5.62
C VAL A 45 -8.81 6.85 -4.58
N PHE A 46 -8.61 6.49 -3.32
CA PHE A 46 -9.38 7.05 -2.21
C PHE A 46 -8.47 7.30 -0.99
N GLU A 47 -8.89 8.25 -0.15
CA GLU A 47 -8.19 8.65 1.07
C GLU A 47 -8.45 7.64 2.20
N VAL A 48 -7.41 7.37 2.98
CA VAL A 48 -7.45 6.50 4.17
C VAL A 48 -6.57 7.09 5.27
N SER A 49 -7.02 7.00 6.52
CA SER A 49 -6.17 7.30 7.67
C SER A 49 -5.03 6.28 7.78
N MET A 50 -3.80 6.74 8.01
CA MET A 50 -2.67 5.82 8.19
C MET A 50 -2.82 4.89 9.40
N GLN A 51 -3.74 5.18 10.32
CA GLN A 51 -4.06 4.30 11.45
C GLN A 51 -4.94 3.11 11.03
N GLN A 52 -5.55 3.16 9.84
CA GLN A 52 -6.41 2.11 9.30
C GLN A 52 -5.71 1.17 8.33
N ILE A 53 -4.40 1.33 8.13
CA ILE A 53 -3.60 0.48 7.27
C ILE A 53 -2.66 -0.42 8.09
N THR A 54 -2.36 -1.58 7.54
CA THR A 54 -1.30 -2.46 8.01
C THR A 54 -0.38 -2.80 6.85
N CYS A 55 0.93 -2.68 7.06
CA CYS A 55 1.90 -3.15 6.09
C CYS A 55 2.04 -4.65 6.29
N SER A 56 1.71 -5.43 5.26
CA SER A 56 2.23 -6.80 5.22
C SER A 56 3.74 -6.64 5.03
N SER A 57 4.53 -6.96 6.06
CA SER A 57 5.99 -6.98 5.99
C SER A 57 6.40 -8.12 5.05
N ASN A 58 6.23 -7.91 3.75
CA ASN A 58 6.77 -8.74 2.71
C ASN A 58 7.68 -7.85 1.89
N ARG A 59 8.66 -7.26 2.59
CA ARG A 59 9.86 -6.68 2.01
C ARG A 59 10.48 -7.82 1.20
N THR A 60 10.10 -7.87 -0.06
CA THR A 60 10.34 -9.03 -0.89
C THR A 60 11.84 -9.24 -0.93
N GLU A 61 12.27 -10.50 -0.83
CA GLU A 61 13.60 -11.04 -1.11
C GLU A 61 14.05 -10.76 -2.56
N ARG A 62 13.85 -9.53 -3.06
CA ARG A 62 14.23 -9.06 -4.40
C ARG A 62 15.61 -8.41 -4.44
N HIS A 63 16.34 -8.42 -3.33
CA HIS A 63 17.74 -7.99 -3.27
C HIS A 63 18.76 -9.15 -3.27
N SER A 64 18.36 -10.38 -3.59
CA SER A 64 19.29 -11.53 -3.60
C SER A 64 19.40 -12.30 -4.94
N LEU A 65 19.08 -11.66 -6.07
CA LEU A 65 19.30 -12.24 -7.41
C LEU A 65 20.21 -11.40 -8.33
N ALA A 66 20.90 -10.38 -7.81
CA ALA A 66 21.89 -9.61 -8.57
C ALA A 66 23.34 -10.06 -8.29
N SER A 67 23.57 -11.33 -8.01
CA SER A 67 24.91 -11.89 -7.81
C SER A 67 24.98 -13.34 -8.31
N LEU A 68 24.93 -13.53 -9.62
CA LEU A 68 25.50 -14.66 -10.34
C LEU A 68 26.08 -14.16 -11.66
#